data_AF-T0PRB6-F1
#
_entry.id   AF-T0PRB6-F1
#
_cell.length_a   1.000
_cell.length_b   1.000
_cell.length_c   1.000
_cell.angle_alpha   90.00
_cell.angle_beta   90.00
_cell.angle_gamma   90.00
#
_symmetry.space_group_name_H-M   'P 1'
#
loop_
_entity.id
_entity.type
_entity.pdbx_description
1 polymer ?
#
loop_
_entity_poly.entity_id
_entity_poly.type
_entity_poly.pdbx_seq_one_letter_code
_entity_poly.pdbx_strand_id
1 'polypeptide(L)'
;MLQGGCDATPVVSVLPQLRALTKLALQGVHLTSFPIPRHLWHLELFEVTFSDTAIEALAAFLASSPKLVHLDLSYAPLPDPHANKVFGALPQWLSRRGAACDVRVAVKSDACADAFATALAQTRNSHKVTIVIASAGLSLAAKKQLVAALALTSRIALEFVGTSPAEEKAALEAYGREHHLYGKQDPRGARSVGFHSPYTAAR
;
A
#
# COMPACT_ATOMS: atom_id res chain seq x y z
N MET A 1 8.54 22.75 12.69
CA MET A 1 9.80 23.17 12.05
C MET A 1 9.84 22.55 10.67
N LEU A 2 9.85 23.36 9.61
CA LEU A 2 9.90 22.91 8.22
C LEU A 2 11.33 22.46 7.90
N GLN A 3 11.60 21.17 8.04
CA GLN A 3 12.83 20.58 7.52
C GLN A 3 12.64 20.43 6.01
N GLY A 4 13.06 21.43 5.24
CA GLY A 4 13.00 21.42 3.78
C GLY A 4 13.82 20.24 3.27
N GLY A 5 13.15 19.14 2.93
CA GLY A 5 13.80 18.02 2.25
C GLY A 5 14.48 18.49 0.97
N CYS A 6 15.55 17.82 0.58
CA CYS A 6 16.24 18.13 -0.68
C CYS A 6 15.24 17.98 -1.84
N ASP A 7 15.10 19.00 -2.69
CA ASP A 7 14.26 18.91 -3.89
C ASP A 7 14.94 17.99 -4.91
N ALA A 8 14.41 16.78 -5.04
CA ALA A 8 14.93 15.78 -5.96
C ALA A 8 14.25 15.83 -7.33
N THR A 9 13.33 16.77 -7.58
CA THR A 9 12.58 16.88 -8.83
C THR A 9 13.47 16.88 -10.08
N PRO A 10 14.60 17.62 -10.13
CA PRO A 10 15.50 17.59 -11.30
C PRO A 10 16.06 16.19 -11.57
N VAL A 11 16.40 15.44 -10.52
CA VAL A 11 16.94 14.07 -10.63
C VAL A 11 15.85 13.10 -11.11
N VAL A 12 14.64 13.23 -10.58
CA VAL A 12 13.52 12.36 -10.97
C VAL A 12 13.09 12.67 -12.41
N SER A 13 13.24 13.90 -12.90
CA SER A 13 12.84 14.28 -14.27
C SER A 13 13.55 13.51 -15.39
N VAL A 14 14.76 12.98 -15.14
CA VAL A 14 15.51 12.20 -16.15
C VAL A 14 15.13 10.72 -16.17
N LEU A 15 14.33 10.23 -15.22
CA LEU A 15 13.94 8.81 -15.12
C LEU A 15 13.36 8.20 -16.41
N PRO A 16 12.53 8.91 -17.21
CA PRO A 16 12.03 8.35 -18.47
C PRO A 16 13.13 8.00 -19.48
N GLN A 17 14.32 8.60 -19.37
CA GLN A 17 15.46 8.36 -20.24
C GLN A 17 16.25 7.12 -19.80
N LEU A 18 16.17 6.74 -18.52
CA LEU A 18 16.92 5.64 -17.92
C LEU A 18 16.20 4.30 -18.13
N ARG A 19 16.26 3.77 -19.37
CA ARG A 19 15.54 2.54 -19.75
C ARG A 19 15.93 1.29 -18.95
N ALA A 20 17.14 1.27 -18.38
CA ALA A 20 17.64 0.18 -17.56
C ALA A 20 17.23 0.30 -16.08
N LEU A 21 16.65 1.43 -15.64
CA LEU A 21 16.30 1.63 -14.25
C LEU A 21 15.03 0.85 -13.89
N THR A 22 15.22 -0.22 -13.11
CA THR A 22 14.14 -1.11 -12.65
C THR A 22 13.77 -0.91 -11.19
N LYS A 23 14.63 -0.24 -10.40
CA LYS A 23 14.39 0.08 -9.00
C LYS A 23 14.72 1.54 -8.74
N LEU A 24 13.81 2.23 -8.04
CA LEU A 24 13.98 3.59 -7.57
C LEU A 24 13.69 3.60 -6.07
N ALA A 25 14.66 4.04 -5.28
CA ALA A 25 14.50 4.31 -3.87
C ALA A 25 14.81 5.78 -3.62
N LEU A 26 13.90 6.51 -2.98
CA LEU A 26 14.09 7.91 -2.58
C LEU A 26 13.87 8.02 -1.08
N GLN A 27 14.74 8.79 -0.40
CA GLN A 27 14.66 8.98 1.04
C GLN A 27 14.84 10.45 1.43
N GLY A 28 13.94 10.98 2.24
CA GLY A 28 14.08 12.32 2.84
C GLY A 28 14.10 13.47 1.83
N VAL A 29 13.39 13.33 0.71
CA VAL A 29 13.34 14.31 -0.37
C VAL A 29 11.95 14.94 -0.53
N HIS A 30 11.90 16.11 -1.15
CA HIS A 30 10.67 16.72 -1.62
C HIS A 30 10.56 16.58 -3.14
N LEU A 31 9.35 16.28 -3.64
CA LEU A 31 9.06 16.19 -5.07
C LEU A 31 7.93 17.14 -5.45
N THR A 32 8.20 18.02 -6.41
CA THR A 32 7.20 18.92 -7.00
C THR A 32 6.58 18.35 -8.28
N SER A 33 7.23 17.36 -8.90
CA SER A 33 6.67 16.53 -9.96
C SER A 33 7.17 15.08 -9.89
N PHE A 34 6.44 14.15 -10.48
CA PHE A 34 6.82 12.75 -10.60
C PHE A 34 6.55 12.27 -12.04
N PRO A 35 7.57 11.98 -12.86
CA PRO A 35 7.38 11.47 -14.20
C PRO A 35 6.90 10.02 -14.19
N ILE A 36 6.47 9.52 -15.35
CA ILE A 36 5.94 8.16 -15.51
C ILE A 36 7.05 7.23 -16.05
N PRO A 37 7.82 6.54 -15.20
CA PRO A 37 8.86 5.61 -15.67
C PRO A 37 8.23 4.32 -16.22
N ARG A 38 8.47 4.00 -17.49
CA ARG A 38 7.87 2.82 -18.15
C ARG A 38 8.49 1.47 -17.76
N HIS A 39 9.66 1.49 -17.11
CA HIS A 39 10.46 0.31 -16.86
C HIS A 39 10.69 0.02 -15.39
N LEU A 40 9.99 0.71 -14.50
CA LEU A 40 10.16 0.55 -13.06
C LEU A 40 9.39 -0.66 -12.53
N TRP A 41 10.07 -1.50 -11.74
CA TRP A 41 9.55 -2.69 -11.10
C TRP A 41 9.38 -2.48 -9.60
N HIS A 42 10.28 -1.72 -8.99
CA HIS A 42 10.30 -1.44 -7.55
C HIS A 42 10.37 0.07 -7.32
N LEU A 43 9.41 0.57 -6.53
CA LEU A 43 9.37 1.95 -6.07
C LEU A 43 9.34 1.95 -4.55
N GLU A 44 10.35 2.54 -3.94
CA GLU A 44 10.47 2.67 -2.48
C GLU A 44 10.63 4.16 -2.14
N LEU A 45 9.70 4.70 -1.35
CA LEU A 45 9.66 6.11 -0.98
C LEU A 45 9.63 6.20 0.55
N PHE A 46 10.76 6.60 1.13
CA PHE A 46 10.96 6.71 2.57
C PHE A 46 11.00 8.19 2.96
N GLU A 47 10.13 8.64 3.87
CA GLU A 47 10.11 10.05 4.31
C GLU A 47 10.05 11.08 3.15
N VAL A 48 9.41 10.70 2.04
CA VAL A 48 9.25 11.57 0.86
C VAL A 48 8.01 12.43 1.02
N THR A 49 8.14 13.73 0.73
CA THR A 49 7.02 14.67 0.67
C THR A 49 6.71 15.06 -0.77
N PHE A 50 5.46 15.39 -1.05
CA PHE A 50 4.96 15.66 -2.39
C PHE A 50 4.21 16.99 -2.44
N SER A 51 4.30 17.68 -3.58
CA SER A 51 3.28 18.64 -3.97
C SER A 51 1.99 17.92 -4.41
N ASP A 52 0.88 18.66 -4.53
CA ASP A 52 -0.38 18.10 -5.04
C ASP A 52 -0.23 17.56 -6.47
N THR A 53 0.55 18.24 -7.32
CA THR A 53 0.84 17.79 -8.68
C THR A 53 1.69 16.52 -8.70
N ALA A 54 2.70 16.43 -7.83
CA ALA A 54 3.57 15.25 -7.77
C ALA A 54 2.80 14.01 -7.31
N ILE A 55 1.90 14.14 -6.33
CA ILE A 55 1.11 13.01 -5.85
C ILE A 55 0.06 12.55 -6.88
N GLU A 56 -0.52 13.48 -7.65
CA GLU A 56 -1.40 13.14 -8.77
C GLU A 56 -0.66 12.38 -9.85
N ALA A 57 0.56 12.82 -10.17
CA ALA A 57 1.39 12.13 -11.14
C ALA A 57 1.85 10.75 -10.64
N LEU A 58 2.12 10.60 -9.33
CA LEU A 58 2.37 9.29 -8.73
C LEU A 58 1.15 8.37 -8.84
N ALA A 59 -0.04 8.86 -8.51
CA ALA A 59 -1.28 8.07 -8.63
C ALA A 59 -1.55 7.65 -10.08
N ALA A 60 -1.36 8.57 -11.05
CA ALA A 60 -1.48 8.28 -12.47
C ALA A 60 -0.43 7.25 -12.94
N PHE A 61 0.81 7.34 -12.44
CA PHE A 61 1.83 6.34 -12.69
C PHE A 61 1.41 4.96 -12.17
N LEU A 62 0.95 4.86 -10.92
CA LEU A 62 0.50 3.57 -10.35
C LEU A 62 -0.62 2.96 -11.20
N ALA A 63 -1.64 3.75 -11.54
CA ALA A 63 -2.78 3.29 -12.33
C ALA A 63 -2.41 2.83 -13.75
N SER A 64 -1.30 3.33 -14.31
CA SER A 64 -0.84 3.03 -15.67
C SER A 64 0.38 2.13 -15.75
N SER A 65 1.04 1.82 -14.62
CA SER A 65 2.32 1.13 -14.63
C SER A 65 2.17 -0.33 -15.03
N PRO A 66 2.79 -0.76 -16.15
CA PRO A 66 2.64 -2.14 -16.62
C PRO A 66 3.58 -3.11 -15.90
N LYS A 67 4.63 -2.61 -15.22
CA LYS A 67 5.73 -3.44 -14.70
C LYS A 67 5.89 -3.39 -13.19
N LEU A 68 5.38 -2.37 -12.51
CA LEU A 68 5.56 -2.25 -11.07
C LEU A 68 5.01 -3.50 -10.35
N VAL A 69 5.86 -4.12 -9.53
CA VAL A 69 5.56 -5.28 -8.67
C VAL A 69 5.70 -4.94 -7.20
N HIS A 70 6.45 -3.88 -6.88
CA HIS A 70 6.72 -3.49 -5.51
C HIS A 70 6.52 -1.99 -5.33
N LEU A 71 5.73 -1.64 -4.33
CA LEU A 71 5.52 -0.27 -3.85
C LEU A 71 5.73 -0.25 -2.34
N ASP A 72 6.69 0.53 -1.86
CA ASP A 72 6.87 0.79 -0.43
C ASP A 72 6.70 2.28 -0.12
N LEU A 73 5.65 2.59 0.62
CA LEU A 73 5.30 3.89 1.19
C LEU A 73 5.18 3.81 2.73
N SER A 74 5.64 2.72 3.36
CA SER A 74 5.37 2.43 4.78
C SER A 74 6.09 3.37 5.75
N TYR A 75 7.18 4.00 5.31
CA TYR A 75 7.92 5.02 6.06
C TYR A 75 7.74 6.42 5.48
N ALA A 76 6.80 6.62 4.57
CA ALA A 76 6.41 7.94 4.07
C ALA A 76 4.95 8.18 4.46
N PRO A 77 4.68 8.58 5.71
CA PRO A 77 3.33 8.74 6.19
C PRO A 77 2.72 9.94 5.43
N LEU A 78 1.94 9.67 4.39
CA LEU A 78 1.31 10.71 3.56
C LEU A 78 0.24 11.45 4.37
N PRO A 79 -0.01 12.75 4.08
CA PRO A 79 -1.25 13.40 4.50
C PRO A 79 -2.47 12.67 3.90
N ASP A 80 -3.60 12.64 4.61
CA ASP A 80 -4.80 11.89 4.20
C ASP A 80 -5.25 12.20 2.76
N PRO A 81 -5.30 13.47 2.29
CA PRO A 81 -5.66 13.77 0.90
C PRO A 81 -4.70 13.13 -0.12
N HIS A 82 -3.41 13.05 0.20
CA HIS A 82 -2.40 12.45 -0.67
C HIS A 82 -2.48 10.93 -0.65
N ALA A 83 -2.66 10.34 0.53
CA ALA A 83 -2.87 8.90 0.68
C ALA A 83 -4.11 8.44 -0.10
N ASN A 84 -5.22 9.18 -0.02
CA ASN A 84 -6.45 8.86 -0.73
C ASN A 84 -6.28 8.85 -2.26
N LYS A 85 -5.48 9.77 -2.82
CA LYS A 85 -5.15 9.75 -4.26
C LYS A 85 -4.39 8.49 -4.65
N VAL A 86 -3.41 8.08 -3.84
CA VAL A 86 -2.66 6.83 -4.05
C VAL A 86 -3.58 5.62 -3.94
N PHE A 87 -4.43 5.57 -2.92
CA PHE A 87 -5.36 4.46 -2.69
C PHE A 87 -6.38 4.31 -3.82
N GLY A 88 -6.89 5.42 -4.35
CA GLY A 88 -7.77 5.42 -5.52
C GLY A 88 -7.14 4.83 -6.78
N ALA A 89 -5.81 4.83 -6.89
CA ALA A 89 -5.09 4.22 -8.02
C ALA A 89 -4.85 2.70 -7.86
N LEU A 90 -4.87 2.19 -6.62
CA LEU A 90 -4.55 0.79 -6.32
C LEU A 90 -5.47 -0.22 -7.01
N PRO A 91 -6.81 -0.05 -7.06
CA PRO A 91 -7.67 -1.01 -7.74
C PRO A 91 -7.28 -1.20 -9.19
N GLN A 92 -7.02 -0.10 -9.91
CA GLN A 92 -6.63 -0.17 -11.31
C GLN A 92 -5.25 -0.84 -11.50
N TRP A 93 -4.28 -0.47 -10.66
CA TRP A 93 -2.94 -1.05 -10.73
C TRP A 93 -2.95 -2.56 -10.42
N LEU A 94 -3.50 -2.94 -9.27
CA LEU A 94 -3.46 -4.30 -8.76
C LEU A 94 -4.34 -5.26 -9.58
N SER A 95 -5.46 -4.77 -10.12
CA SER A 95 -6.36 -5.62 -10.93
C SER A 95 -5.80 -5.97 -12.29
N ARG A 96 -4.99 -5.09 -12.88
CA ARG A 96 -4.41 -5.30 -14.22
C ARG A 96 -3.11 -6.12 -14.18
N ARG A 97 -2.64 -6.48 -12.98
CA ARG A 97 -1.33 -7.09 -12.82
C ARG A 97 -1.39 -8.59 -13.10
N GLY A 98 -0.60 -9.00 -14.09
CA GLY A 98 -0.36 -10.40 -14.47
C GLY A 98 0.72 -11.12 -13.64
N ALA A 99 1.09 -10.62 -12.45
CA ALA A 99 2.06 -11.29 -11.58
C ALA A 99 1.86 -10.93 -10.11
N ALA A 100 2.61 -11.60 -9.24
CA ALA A 100 2.60 -11.32 -7.81
C ALA A 100 3.10 -9.89 -7.51
N CYS A 101 2.46 -9.24 -6.53
CA CYS A 101 2.80 -7.87 -6.11
C CYS A 101 2.95 -7.76 -4.59
N ASP A 102 3.77 -6.83 -4.16
CA ASP A 102 4.01 -6.47 -2.76
C ASP A 102 3.78 -4.96 -2.59
N VAL A 103 2.86 -4.59 -1.70
CA VAL A 103 2.49 -3.21 -1.41
C VAL A 103 2.67 -2.97 0.07
N ARG A 104 3.40 -1.92 0.43
CA ARG A 104 3.58 -1.50 1.81
C ARG A 104 3.15 -0.06 1.96
N VAL A 105 2.24 0.20 2.88
CA VAL A 105 1.64 1.53 3.06
C VAL A 105 1.50 1.87 4.53
N ALA A 106 1.63 3.15 4.87
CA ALA A 106 1.23 3.66 6.17
C ALA A 106 -0.19 4.23 6.08
N VAL A 107 -1.06 3.82 7.00
CA VAL A 107 -2.42 4.39 7.12
C VAL A 107 -2.52 5.04 8.50
N LYS A 108 -2.63 6.36 8.52
CA LYS A 108 -2.50 7.17 9.75
C LYS A 108 -3.79 7.37 10.53
N SER A 109 -4.92 7.33 9.83
CA SER A 109 -6.21 7.73 10.37
C SER A 109 -7.29 6.76 9.92
N ASP A 110 -8.35 6.68 10.70
CA ASP A 110 -9.51 5.87 10.36
C ASP A 110 -10.18 6.35 9.05
N ALA A 111 -10.20 7.67 8.80
CA ALA A 111 -10.70 8.23 7.54
C ALA A 111 -9.89 7.76 6.31
N CYS A 112 -8.56 7.65 6.46
CA CYS A 112 -7.67 7.11 5.44
C CYS A 112 -7.87 5.58 5.29
N ALA A 113 -8.18 4.88 6.38
CA ALA A 113 -8.52 3.46 6.35
C ALA A 113 -9.82 3.18 5.58
N ASP A 114 -10.82 4.06 5.64
CA ASP A 114 -12.06 3.93 4.85
C ASP A 114 -11.80 3.96 3.34
N ALA A 115 -10.99 4.92 2.90
CA ALA A 115 -10.58 5.03 1.51
C ALA A 115 -9.79 3.79 1.07
N PHE A 116 -8.89 3.30 1.93
CA PHE A 116 -8.13 2.08 1.66
C PHE A 116 -9.04 0.83 1.61
N ALA A 117 -9.99 0.69 2.53
CA ALA A 117 -10.99 -0.39 2.54
C ALA A 117 -11.80 -0.40 1.24
N THR A 118 -12.22 0.77 0.78
CA THR A 118 -12.94 0.94 -0.49
C THR A 118 -12.07 0.50 -1.67
N ALA A 119 -10.81 0.91 -1.71
CA ALA A 119 -9.87 0.49 -2.74
C ALA A 119 -9.63 -1.04 -2.73
N LEU A 120 -9.47 -1.64 -1.55
CA LEU A 120 -9.34 -3.09 -1.41
C LEU A 120 -10.56 -3.81 -1.99
N ALA A 121 -11.77 -3.41 -1.60
CA ALA A 121 -13.01 -4.03 -2.06
C ALA A 121 -13.23 -3.92 -3.58
N GLN A 122 -12.71 -2.86 -4.21
CA GLN A 122 -12.75 -2.65 -5.66
C GLN A 122 -11.65 -3.41 -6.42
N THR A 123 -10.63 -3.93 -5.72
CA THR A 123 -9.52 -4.62 -6.35
C THR A 123 -9.96 -6.01 -6.83
N ARG A 124 -9.64 -6.33 -8.08
CA ARG A 124 -9.96 -7.58 -8.78
C ARG A 124 -8.68 -8.17 -9.35
N ASN A 125 -7.92 -8.89 -8.52
CA ASN A 125 -6.65 -9.47 -8.90
C ASN A 125 -6.78 -10.99 -9.13
N SER A 126 -6.23 -11.47 -10.23
CA SER A 126 -6.05 -12.89 -10.52
C SER A 126 -4.73 -13.44 -9.98
N HIS A 127 -3.83 -12.60 -9.48
CA HIS A 127 -2.50 -12.97 -8.98
C HIS A 127 -2.37 -12.65 -7.50
N LYS A 128 -1.40 -13.29 -6.83
CA LYS A 128 -1.16 -13.07 -5.41
C LYS A 128 -0.71 -11.63 -5.15
N VAL A 129 -1.43 -10.90 -4.31
CA VAL A 129 -1.00 -9.59 -3.80
C VAL A 129 -0.74 -9.70 -2.31
N THR A 130 0.38 -9.17 -1.84
CA THR A 130 0.68 -9.02 -0.42
C THR A 130 0.64 -7.55 -0.08
N ILE A 131 -0.14 -7.18 0.92
CA ILE A 131 -0.32 -5.81 1.38
C ILE A 131 0.09 -5.76 2.84
N VAL A 132 1.08 -4.94 3.16
CA VAL A 132 1.54 -4.69 4.52
C VAL A 132 1.15 -3.27 4.93
N ILE A 133 0.42 -3.13 6.01
CA ILE A 133 -0.03 -1.86 6.56
C ILE A 133 0.78 -1.55 7.82
N ALA A 134 1.55 -0.47 7.81
CA ALA A 134 1.98 0.18 9.04
C ALA A 134 0.75 0.86 9.67
N SER A 135 0.24 0.26 10.75
CA SER A 135 -1.07 0.55 11.33
C SER A 135 -1.01 1.32 12.66
N ALA A 136 0.14 1.95 12.92
CA ALA A 136 0.31 2.81 14.08
C ALA A 136 -0.65 4.00 13.98
N GLY A 137 -1.66 4.04 14.86
CA GLY A 137 -2.68 5.08 14.89
C GLY A 137 -4.08 4.66 14.42
N LEU A 138 -4.24 3.46 13.85
CA LEU A 138 -5.57 2.95 13.49
C LEU A 138 -6.32 2.41 14.70
N SER A 139 -7.61 2.73 14.78
CA SER A 139 -8.50 2.09 15.75
C SER A 139 -8.73 0.61 15.39
N LEU A 140 -9.14 -0.17 16.38
CA LEU A 140 -9.59 -1.55 16.16
C LEU A 140 -10.75 -1.62 15.16
N ALA A 141 -11.65 -0.62 15.17
CA ALA A 141 -12.78 -0.57 14.24
C ALA A 141 -12.31 -0.41 12.79
N ALA A 142 -11.37 0.51 12.54
CA ALA A 142 -10.77 0.70 11.21
C ALA A 142 -10.02 -0.56 10.74
N LYS A 143 -9.25 -1.21 11.62
CA LYS A 143 -8.57 -2.47 11.29
C LYS A 143 -9.59 -3.58 10.95
N LYS A 144 -10.69 -3.71 11.71
CA LYS A 144 -11.77 -4.66 11.41
C LYS A 144 -12.42 -4.37 10.06
N GLN A 145 -12.64 -3.11 9.72
CA GLN A 145 -13.18 -2.74 8.41
C GLN A 145 -12.26 -3.13 7.26
N LEU A 146 -10.95 -2.97 7.42
CA LEU A 146 -9.96 -3.44 6.44
C LEU A 146 -9.98 -4.97 6.28
N VAL A 147 -10.14 -5.70 7.39
CA VAL A 147 -10.31 -7.16 7.37
C VAL A 147 -11.61 -7.54 6.67
N ALA A 148 -12.72 -6.86 6.92
CA ALA A 148 -13.99 -7.10 6.22
C ALA A 148 -13.87 -6.81 4.71
N ALA A 149 -13.19 -5.73 4.32
CA ALA A 149 -12.93 -5.42 2.92
C ALA A 149 -12.08 -6.49 2.24
N LEU A 150 -11.08 -7.06 2.93
CA LEU A 150 -10.26 -8.16 2.43
C LEU A 150 -11.12 -9.39 2.08
N ALA A 151 -12.16 -9.70 2.86
CA ALA A 151 -13.06 -10.82 2.60
C ALA A 151 -13.81 -10.71 1.26
N LEU A 152 -13.91 -9.49 0.70
CA LEU A 152 -14.51 -9.21 -0.61
C LEU A 152 -13.52 -9.35 -1.78
N THR A 153 -12.27 -9.76 -1.49
CA THR A 153 -11.19 -9.87 -2.47
C THR A 153 -10.73 -11.31 -2.65
N SER A 154 -10.00 -11.60 -3.73
CA SER A 154 -9.43 -12.92 -3.99
C SER A 154 -7.91 -12.80 -4.08
N ARG A 155 -7.16 -13.76 -3.52
CA ARG A 155 -5.69 -13.83 -3.64
C ARG A 155 -4.95 -12.61 -3.07
N ILE A 156 -5.54 -11.88 -2.13
CA ILE A 156 -4.86 -10.81 -1.38
C ILE A 156 -4.51 -11.32 0.01
N ALA A 157 -3.28 -11.06 0.44
CA ALA A 157 -2.85 -11.19 1.82
C ALA A 157 -2.71 -9.80 2.42
N LEU A 158 -3.26 -9.58 3.62
CA LEU A 158 -3.18 -8.33 4.35
C LEU A 158 -2.43 -8.57 5.67
N GLU A 159 -1.40 -7.79 5.94
CA GLU A 159 -0.63 -7.87 7.17
C GLU A 159 -0.60 -6.52 7.88
N PHE A 160 -1.02 -6.48 9.14
CA PHE A 160 -0.86 -5.32 9.99
C PHE A 160 0.48 -5.41 10.70
N VAL A 161 1.31 -4.38 10.55
CA VAL A 161 2.57 -4.21 11.26
C VAL A 161 2.44 -3.05 12.22
N GLY A 162 2.95 -3.24 13.44
CA GLY A 162 2.97 -2.22 14.49
C GLY A 162 2.80 -2.82 15.87
N THR A 163 2.94 -1.99 16.90
CA THR A 163 2.64 -2.38 18.28
C THR A 163 1.13 -2.35 18.48
N SER A 164 0.49 -3.52 18.52
CA SER A 164 -0.91 -3.65 18.97
C SER A 164 -0.92 -4.46 20.27
N PRO A 165 -1.76 -4.10 21.26
CA PRO A 165 -1.98 -4.93 22.44
C PRO A 165 -2.41 -6.36 22.05
N ALA A 166 -2.05 -7.35 22.87
CA ALA A 166 -2.40 -8.75 22.61
C ALA A 166 -3.92 -8.96 22.48
N GLU A 167 -4.72 -8.24 23.26
CA GLU A 167 -6.19 -8.26 23.19
C GLU A 167 -6.71 -7.77 21.83
N GLU A 168 -6.11 -6.71 21.28
CA GLU A 168 -6.49 -6.18 19.98
C GLU A 168 -6.17 -7.18 18.87
N LYS A 169 -4.99 -7.81 18.94
CA LYS A 169 -4.60 -8.89 18.04
C LYS A 169 -5.59 -10.07 18.11
N ALA A 170 -5.95 -10.52 19.32
CA ALA A 170 -6.92 -11.59 19.51
C ALA A 170 -8.31 -11.23 18.96
N ALA A 171 -8.75 -9.98 19.15
CA ALA A 171 -10.01 -9.48 18.62
C ALA A 171 -10.02 -9.41 17.08
N LEU A 172 -8.90 -9.01 16.46
CA LEU A 172 -8.77 -9.03 15.00
C LEU A 172 -8.73 -10.44 14.45
N GLU A 173 -8.02 -11.36 15.10
CA GLU A 173 -7.99 -12.77 14.69
C GLU A 173 -9.37 -13.42 14.82
N ALA A 174 -10.11 -13.14 15.91
CA ALA A 174 -11.49 -13.60 16.08
C ALA A 174 -12.39 -13.07 14.97
N TYR A 175 -12.30 -11.77 14.69
CA TYR A 175 -13.07 -11.14 13.62
C TYR A 175 -12.72 -11.69 12.24
N GLY A 176 -11.44 -11.94 11.95
CA GLY A 176 -11.02 -12.58 10.70
C GLY A 176 -11.62 -13.98 10.52
N ARG A 177 -11.71 -14.77 11.60
CA ARG A 177 -12.37 -16.09 11.55
C ARG A 177 -13.85 -16.01 11.22
N GLU A 178 -14.57 -15.01 11.73
CA GLU A 178 -15.98 -14.74 11.40
C GLU A 178 -16.17 -14.47 9.89
N HIS A 179 -15.16 -13.88 9.23
CA HIS A 179 -15.13 -13.60 7.80
C HIS A 179 -14.45 -14.69 6.95
N HIS A 180 -14.21 -15.88 7.52
CA HIS A 180 -13.53 -17.00 6.85
C HIS A 180 -12.12 -16.66 6.32
N LEU A 181 -11.43 -15.74 6.99
CA LEU A 181 -10.05 -15.39 6.69
C LEU A 181 -9.11 -16.20 7.57
N TYR A 182 -8.08 -16.78 6.95
CA TYR A 182 -7.09 -17.57 7.68
C TYR A 182 -5.98 -16.66 8.20
N GLY A 183 -5.80 -16.68 9.52
CA GLY A 183 -4.70 -15.99 10.18
C GLY A 183 -3.37 -16.65 9.82
N LYS A 184 -2.38 -15.86 9.39
CA LYS A 184 -0.99 -16.32 9.31
C LYS A 184 -0.25 -15.79 10.53
N GLN A 185 0.19 -16.69 11.41
CA GLN A 185 1.17 -16.34 12.42
C GLN A 185 2.54 -16.18 11.74
N ASP A 186 3.16 -15.00 11.89
CA ASP A 186 4.51 -14.78 11.41
C ASP A 186 5.51 -15.50 12.34
N PRO A 187 6.35 -16.42 11.82
CA PRO A 187 7.44 -17.01 12.61
C PRO A 187 8.49 -15.98 13.08
N ARG A 188 8.50 -14.74 12.54
CA ARG A 188 9.45 -13.68 12.91
C ARG A 188 9.03 -12.79 14.09
N GLY A 189 7.91 -13.08 14.75
CA GLY A 189 7.62 -12.57 16.09
C GLY A 189 6.25 -11.91 16.28
N ALA A 190 5.93 -11.56 17.54
CA ALA A 190 4.61 -11.12 18.01
C ALA A 190 4.09 -9.77 17.46
N ARG A 191 4.76 -9.15 16.47
CA ARG A 191 4.52 -7.76 16.04
C ARG A 191 3.65 -7.61 14.79
N SER A 192 3.15 -8.70 14.21
CA SER A 192 2.22 -8.63 13.10
C SER A 192 1.02 -9.57 13.24
N VAL A 193 -0.04 -9.21 12.51
CA VAL A 193 -1.26 -10.00 12.35
C VAL A 193 -1.59 -10.04 10.86
N GLY A 194 -1.55 -11.24 10.27
CA GLY A 194 -1.78 -11.45 8.85
C GLY A 194 -3.09 -12.18 8.56
N PHE A 195 -3.77 -11.80 7.50
CA PHE A 195 -5.00 -12.40 6.99
C PHE A 195 -4.85 -12.73 5.51
N HIS A 196 -5.46 -13.83 5.07
CA HIS A 196 -5.56 -14.20 3.67
C HIS A 196 -7.00 -14.15 3.22
N SER A 197 -7.25 -13.50 2.08
CA SER A 197 -8.58 -13.51 1.48
C SER A 197 -8.99 -14.94 1.11
N PRO A 198 -10.31 -15.24 1.11
CA PRO A 198 -10.76 -16.59 0.85
C PRO A 198 -10.30 -17.04 -0.52
N TYR A 199 -9.80 -18.27 -0.63
CA TYR A 199 -9.53 -18.86 -1.93
C TYR A 199 -10.88 -19.19 -2.57
N THR A 200 -11.43 -18.26 -3.35
CA THR A 200 -12.49 -18.61 -4.28
C THR A 200 -11.86 -19.48 -5.35
N ALA A 201 -12.10 -20.80 -5.27
CA ALA A 201 -11.93 -21.66 -6.42
C ALA A 201 -12.76 -21.02 -7.54
N ALA A 202 -12.08 -20.58 -8.61
CA ALA A 202 -12.73 -19.93 -9.73
C ALA A 202 -13.93 -20.78 -10.18
N ARG A 203 -15.12 -20.19 -10.16
CA ARG A 203 -16.30 -20.74 -10.85
C ARG A 203 -16.18 -20.49 -12.33
#